data_AF-A0A9D4EMJ2-F1
#
_entry.id   AF-A0A9D4EMJ2-F1
#
_cell.length_a   1.000
_cell.length_b   1.000
_cell.length_c   1.000
_cell.angle_alpha   90.00
_cell.angle_beta   90.00
_cell.angle_gamma   90.00
#
_symmetry.space_group_name_H-M   'P 1'
#
loop_
_entity.id
_entity.type
_entity.pdbx_description
1 polymer ?
#
loop_
_entity_poly.entity_id
_entity_poly.type
_entity_poly.pdbx_seq_one_letter_code
_entity_poly.pdbx_strand_id
1 'polypeptide(L)'
;MMLPGHTEFTPDWYFGVWTFKWRTSDAECMEDIANTVIASSRSGHNLTQRINDPSKPVVFLNWKTFLENYFKYLKNITKYYHFRCTSDEPGVLICSEFSDSQEIRFNLLKARSEKGCLPKRLSHLLIL
;
A
#
# COMPACT_ATOMS: atom_id res chain seq x y z
N MET A 1 6.13 15.29 19.78
CA MET A 1 7.36 14.49 19.56
C MET A 1 6.92 13.26 18.76
N MET A 2 7.29 13.14 17.48
CA MET A 2 6.86 12.00 16.65
C MET A 2 7.67 10.76 17.04
N LEU A 3 7.03 9.58 17.07
CA LEU A 3 7.70 8.32 17.41
C LEU A 3 8.89 8.05 16.45
N PRO A 4 10.02 7.54 16.96
CA PRO A 4 11.18 7.17 16.14
C PRO A 4 10.77 5.99 15.25
N GLY A 5 10.53 6.27 13.98
CA GLY A 5 10.05 5.30 12.99
C GLY A 5 9.33 5.96 11.81
N HIS A 6 8.64 7.08 12.05
CA HIS A 6 7.96 7.83 10.99
C HIS A 6 8.93 8.58 10.04
N THR A 7 10.21 8.64 10.38
CA THR A 7 11.26 9.38 9.67
C THR A 7 12.08 8.50 8.70
N GLU A 8 11.84 7.18 8.66
CA GLU A 8 12.63 6.26 7.81
C GLU A 8 11.97 5.91 6.47
N PHE A 9 10.76 6.42 6.21
CA PHE A 9 10.09 6.20 4.93
C PHE A 9 10.54 7.24 3.91
N THR A 10 11.43 6.83 3.00
CA THR A 10 12.00 7.70 1.97
C THR A 10 10.97 8.40 1.09
N PRO A 11 9.81 7.80 0.71
CA PRO A 11 8.78 8.52 -0.03
C PRO A 11 8.18 9.70 0.74
N ASP A 12 7.99 9.59 2.07
CA ASP A 12 7.47 10.70 2.89
C ASP A 12 8.44 11.88 2.91
N TRP A 13 9.75 11.59 2.97
CA TRP A 13 10.79 12.61 2.87
C TRP A 13 10.71 13.37 1.54
N TYR A 14 10.66 12.65 0.42
CA TYR A 14 10.62 13.27 -0.90
C TYR A 14 9.32 14.02 -1.17
N PHE A 15 8.21 13.56 -0.61
CA PHE A 15 6.94 14.29 -0.61
C PHE A 15 7.03 15.60 0.20
N GLY A 16 7.70 15.56 1.36
CA GLY A 16 7.97 16.74 2.17
C GLY A 16 8.80 17.80 1.44
N VAL A 17 9.82 17.38 0.69
CA VAL A 17 10.65 18.26 -0.15
C VAL A 17 9.81 18.96 -1.22
N TRP A 18 8.91 18.24 -1.89
CA TRP A 18 7.98 18.86 -2.84
C TRP A 18 7.03 19.85 -2.15
N THR A 19 6.44 19.47 -1.01
CA THR A 19 5.52 20.32 -0.26
C THR A 19 6.15 21.67 0.12
N PHE A 20 7.42 21.68 0.48
CA PHE A 20 8.16 22.92 0.78
C PHE A 20 8.27 23.82 -0.46
N LYS A 21 8.64 23.26 -1.62
CA LYS A 21 8.72 23.99 -2.89
C LYS A 21 7.36 24.47 -3.40
N TRP A 22 6.32 23.66 -3.23
CA TRP A 22 4.97 23.97 -3.67
C TRP A 22 4.43 25.26 -3.04
N ARG A 23 4.69 25.49 -1.75
CA ARG A 23 4.21 26.68 -1.02
C ARG A 23 4.69 28.02 -1.60
N THR A 24 5.75 28.01 -2.38
CA THR A 24 6.33 29.20 -3.02
C THR A 24 6.27 29.13 -4.54
N SER A 25 5.53 28.17 -5.10
CA SER A 25 5.40 27.99 -6.54
C SER A 25 4.05 28.54 -7.02
N ASP A 26 4.06 29.25 -8.13
CA ASP A 26 2.84 29.57 -8.86
C ASP A 26 2.58 28.49 -9.91
N ALA A 27 1.37 27.93 -9.90
CA ALA A 27 0.95 26.89 -10.84
C ALA A 27 -0.50 27.15 -11.24
N GLU A 28 -0.71 27.43 -12.53
CA GLU A 28 -2.03 27.76 -13.08
C GLU A 28 -2.64 26.58 -13.85
N CYS A 29 -1.79 25.65 -14.29
CA CYS A 29 -2.22 24.45 -15.01
C CYS A 29 -1.57 23.15 -14.49
N MET A 30 -2.11 22.01 -14.94
CA MET A 30 -1.58 20.69 -14.58
C MET A 30 -0.15 20.44 -15.05
N GLU A 31 0.36 21.21 -16.01
CA GLU A 31 1.79 21.19 -16.42
C GLU A 31 2.65 21.84 -15.37
N ASP A 32 2.25 23.02 -14.89
CA ASP A 32 3.00 23.75 -13.89
C ASP A 32 3.12 22.91 -12.61
N ILE A 33 2.03 22.28 -12.18
CA ILE A 33 2.04 21.36 -11.05
C ILE A 33 3.04 20.21 -11.29
N ALA A 34 3.02 19.59 -12.47
CA ALA A 34 3.96 18.52 -12.79
C ALA A 34 5.42 18.99 -12.78
N ASN A 35 5.66 20.20 -13.29
CA ASN A 35 6.97 20.83 -13.29
C ASN A 35 7.47 21.14 -11.87
N THR A 36 6.59 21.56 -10.95
CA THR A 36 6.98 21.81 -9.54
C THR A 36 7.50 20.55 -8.85
N VAL A 37 6.89 19.39 -9.15
CA VAL A 37 7.28 18.11 -8.57
C VAL A 37 8.64 17.67 -9.12
N ILE A 38 8.85 17.73 -10.45
CA ILE A 38 10.14 17.38 -11.06
C ILE A 38 11.24 18.32 -10.53
N ALA A 39 10.98 19.63 -10.50
CA ALA A 39 11.92 20.65 -10.01
C ALA A 39 12.18 20.61 -8.50
N SER A 40 11.41 19.83 -7.74
CA SER A 40 11.62 19.67 -6.30
C SER A 40 12.77 18.72 -5.96
N SER A 41 13.10 17.77 -6.84
CA SER A 41 14.13 16.77 -6.58
C SER A 41 15.35 16.99 -7.48
N ARG A 42 16.49 17.34 -6.88
CA ARG A 42 17.76 17.57 -7.62
C ARG A 42 18.32 16.30 -8.27
N SER A 43 17.93 15.13 -7.77
CA SER A 43 18.40 13.81 -8.21
C SER A 43 17.32 12.99 -8.93
N GLY A 44 16.17 13.60 -9.24
CA GLY A 44 15.11 12.95 -10.03
C GLY A 44 14.31 11.87 -9.29
N HIS A 45 14.30 11.87 -7.96
CA HIS A 45 13.50 10.93 -7.18
C HIS A 45 11.99 11.22 -7.23
N ASN A 46 11.62 12.49 -7.43
CA ASN A 46 10.23 12.89 -7.62
C ASN A 46 9.89 12.85 -9.11
N LEU A 47 9.14 11.82 -9.49
CA LEU A 47 8.62 11.64 -10.84
C LEU A 47 7.13 11.91 -10.85
N THR A 48 6.67 12.63 -11.87
CA THR A 48 5.25 12.89 -12.08
C THR A 48 4.68 11.92 -13.07
N GLN A 49 3.52 11.37 -12.73
CA GLN A 49 2.70 10.63 -13.66
C GLN A 49 1.34 11.33 -13.76
N ARG A 50 1.00 11.75 -14.97
CA ARG A 50 -0.30 12.35 -15.25
C ARG A 50 -1.33 11.26 -15.48
N ILE A 51 -2.53 11.49 -14.97
CA ILE A 51 -3.67 10.58 -15.12
C ILE A 51 -4.05 10.44 -16.61
N ASN A 52 -3.93 11.52 -17.38
CA ASN A 52 -4.33 11.58 -18.79
C ASN A 52 -3.16 11.34 -19.77
N ASP A 53 -2.05 10.75 -19.33
CA ASP A 53 -0.91 10.46 -20.19
C ASP A 53 -1.23 9.25 -21.10
N PRO A 54 -1.29 9.43 -22.44
CA PRO A 54 -1.59 8.34 -23.36
C PRO A 54 -0.46 7.29 -23.44
N SER A 55 0.77 7.64 -23.06
CA SER A 55 1.91 6.72 -23.06
C SER A 55 2.01 5.90 -21.77
N LYS A 56 1.49 6.44 -20.66
CA LYS A 56 1.56 5.85 -19.33
C LYS A 56 0.22 6.02 -18.59
N PRO A 57 -0.81 5.25 -18.97
CA PRO A 57 -2.11 5.36 -18.34
C PRO A 57 -2.05 4.96 -16.86
N VAL A 58 -2.60 5.81 -15.99
CA VAL A 58 -2.77 5.48 -14.56
C VAL A 58 -4.05 4.69 -14.39
N VAL A 59 -3.93 3.39 -14.09
CA VAL A 59 -5.08 2.50 -13.88
C VAL A 59 -5.35 2.36 -12.39
N PHE A 60 -6.52 2.85 -11.96
CA PHE A 60 -7.02 2.60 -10.61
C PHE A 60 -7.78 1.28 -10.57
N LEU A 61 -7.16 0.25 -9.99
CA LEU A 61 -7.80 -1.04 -9.79
C LEU A 61 -8.59 -1.04 -8.49
N ASN A 62 -9.85 -1.50 -8.55
CA ASN A 62 -10.65 -1.72 -7.35
C ASN A 62 -10.24 -3.04 -6.69
N TRP A 63 -9.09 -3.00 -6.01
CA TRP A 63 -8.55 -4.12 -5.25
C TRP A 63 -9.50 -4.59 -4.16
N LYS A 64 -10.29 -3.69 -3.56
CA LYS A 64 -11.29 -4.06 -2.54
C LYS A 64 -12.29 -5.07 -3.10
N THR A 65 -13.02 -4.70 -4.16
CA THR A 65 -14.02 -5.58 -4.76
C THR A 65 -13.40 -6.85 -5.34
N PHE A 66 -12.18 -6.75 -5.88
CA PHE A 66 -11.46 -7.92 -6.37
C PHE A 66 -11.10 -8.91 -5.24
N LEU A 67 -10.47 -8.43 -4.16
CA LEU A 67 -10.00 -9.24 -3.03
C LEU A 67 -11.17 -9.74 -2.16
N GLU A 68 -12.27 -9.00 -2.09
CA GLU A 68 -13.51 -9.44 -1.42
C GLU A 68 -14.02 -10.79 -1.94
N ASN A 69 -13.73 -11.18 -3.18
CA ASN A 69 -14.14 -12.47 -3.72
C ASN A 69 -13.38 -13.65 -3.09
N TYR A 70 -12.18 -13.39 -2.59
CA TYR A 70 -11.25 -14.43 -2.11
C TYR A 70 -11.11 -14.43 -0.59
N PHE A 71 -11.15 -13.24 0.04
CA PHE A 71 -10.81 -13.06 1.45
C PHE A 71 -12.00 -12.64 2.31
N LYS A 72 -11.99 -13.10 3.56
CA LYS A 72 -12.88 -12.69 4.65
C LYS A 72 -12.30 -11.45 5.32
N TYR A 73 -13.19 -10.62 5.83
CA TYR A 73 -12.82 -9.46 6.63
C TYR A 73 -12.27 -9.88 7.99
N LEU A 74 -11.10 -9.35 8.36
CA LEU A 74 -10.57 -9.47 9.71
C LEU A 74 -11.25 -8.43 10.61
N LYS A 75 -12.14 -8.89 11.47
CA LYS A 75 -12.80 -8.02 12.45
C LYS A 75 -11.79 -7.56 13.50
N ASN A 76 -11.90 -6.31 13.95
CA ASN A 76 -11.06 -5.73 15.00
C ASN A 76 -9.55 -5.74 14.70
N ILE A 77 -9.15 -5.55 13.43
CA ILE A 77 -7.73 -5.53 13.03
C ILE A 77 -6.88 -4.56 13.86
N THR A 78 -7.47 -3.44 14.31
CA THR A 78 -6.79 -2.41 15.12
C THR A 78 -6.43 -2.86 16.54
N LYS A 79 -6.94 -4.01 17.01
CA LYS A 79 -6.58 -4.57 18.32
C LYS A 79 -5.27 -5.36 18.29
N TYR A 80 -4.84 -5.83 17.12
CA TYR A 80 -3.67 -6.66 16.95
C TYR A 80 -2.48 -5.80 16.52
N TYR A 81 -1.36 -5.89 17.24
CA TYR A 81 -0.13 -5.17 16.88
C TYR A 81 0.88 -6.04 16.13
N HIS A 82 0.73 -7.37 16.20
CA HIS A 82 1.62 -8.30 15.52
C HIS A 82 0.84 -9.21 14.58
N PHE A 83 1.35 -9.32 13.36
CA PHE A 83 0.80 -10.14 12.29
C PHE A 83 1.89 -11.01 11.72
N ARG A 84 1.61 -12.30 11.54
CA ARG A 84 2.52 -13.27 10.95
C ARG A 84 1.78 -14.12 9.93
N CYS A 85 2.36 -14.21 8.75
CA CYS A 85 1.94 -15.12 7.68
C CYS A 85 3.09 -16.11 7.43
N THR A 86 2.78 -17.36 7.11
CA THR A 86 3.78 -18.37 6.75
C THR A 86 3.46 -18.94 5.38
N SER A 87 4.50 -19.34 4.63
CA SER A 87 4.33 -20.03 3.35
C SER A 87 3.74 -21.42 3.50
N ASP A 88 3.91 -22.04 4.68
CA ASP A 88 3.42 -23.38 4.99
C ASP A 88 1.88 -23.43 5.09
N GLU A 89 1.25 -22.33 5.52
CA GLU A 89 -0.20 -22.23 5.71
C GLU A 89 -0.77 -20.99 4.99
N PRO A 90 -0.79 -20.99 3.64
CA PRO A 90 -1.23 -19.83 2.87
C PRO A 90 -2.70 -19.48 3.17
N GLY A 91 -2.93 -18.22 3.52
CA GLY A 91 -4.26 -17.72 3.88
C GLY A 91 -4.62 -17.82 5.36
N VAL A 92 -3.74 -18.39 6.19
CA VAL A 92 -3.82 -18.28 7.65
C VAL A 92 -3.00 -17.08 8.11
N LEU A 93 -3.65 -16.17 8.83
CA LEU A 93 -3.02 -15.06 9.50
C LEU A 93 -2.94 -15.36 10.99
N ILE A 94 -1.75 -15.27 11.56
CA ILE A 94 -1.52 -15.39 12.99
C ILE A 94 -1.41 -13.97 13.55
N CYS A 95 -2.28 -13.62 14.49
CA CYS A 95 -2.34 -12.31 15.11
C CYS A 95 -2.06 -12.41 16.61
N SER A 96 -1.37 -11.42 17.19
CA SER A 96 -1.31 -11.24 18.63
C SER A 96 -1.50 -9.77 19.01
N GLU A 97 -2.11 -9.53 20.17
CA GLU A 97 -2.34 -8.17 20.68
C GLU A 97 -1.01 -7.57 21.10
N PHE A 98 -0.27 -8.24 21.98
CA PHE A 98 1.06 -7.87 22.45
C PHE A 98 2.08 -9.01 22.21
N SER A 99 3.37 -8.73 22.35
CA SER A 99 4.46 -9.68 22.11
C SER A 99 4.42 -10.93 23.01
N ASP A 100 3.82 -10.81 24.18
CA ASP A 100 3.65 -11.85 25.20
C ASP A 100 2.23 -12.45 25.22
N SER A 101 1.33 -11.92 24.40
CA SER A 101 -0.07 -12.36 24.34
C SER A 101 -0.23 -13.65 23.52
N GLN A 102 -1.36 -14.34 23.75
CA GLN A 102 -1.68 -15.56 23.01
C GLN A 102 -1.85 -15.27 21.51
N GLU A 103 -1.23 -16.10 20.68
CA GLU A 103 -1.43 -16.07 19.23
C GLU A 103 -2.82 -16.60 18.85
N ILE A 104 -3.55 -15.81 18.05
CA ILE A 104 -4.85 -16.16 17.50
C ILE A 104 -4.70 -16.43 16.00
N ARG A 105 -5.23 -17.57 15.55
CA ARG A 105 -5.22 -17.96 14.14
C ARG A 105 -6.51 -17.57 13.44
N PHE A 106 -6.39 -16.84 12.34
CA PHE A 106 -7.51 -16.45 11.47
C PHE A 106 -7.33 -16.99 10.07
N ASN A 107 -8.27 -17.80 9.60
CA ASN A 107 -8.30 -18.20 8.18
C ASN A 107 -9.02 -17.12 7.37
N LEU A 108 -8.25 -16.39 6.57
CA LEU A 108 -8.74 -15.32 5.71
C LEU A 108 -9.43 -15.84 4.45
N LEU A 109 -9.21 -17.09 4.02
CA LEU A 109 -9.79 -17.58 2.77
C LEU A 109 -11.29 -17.89 2.90
N LYS A 110 -12.07 -17.49 1.90
CA LYS A 110 -13.46 -17.92 1.73
C LYS A 110 -13.50 -19.39 1.27
N ALA A 111 -14.41 -20.17 1.85
CA ALA A 111 -14.62 -21.56 1.43
C ALA A 111 -15.13 -21.56 -0.02
N ARG A 112 -14.31 -22.12 -0.93
CA ARG A 112 -14.55 -22.42 -2.35
C ARG A 112 -15.73 -21.68 -3.00
N SER A 113 -15.49 -20.47 -3.50
CA SER A 113 -16.32 -19.93 -4.59
C SER A 113 -16.04 -20.77 -5.85
N GLU A 114 -17.07 -21.11 -6.64
CA GLU A 114 -17.03 -22.01 -7.80
C GLU A 114 -16.03 -21.60 -8.91
N LYS A 115 -15.37 -20.44 -8.79
CA LYS A 115 -14.18 -20.00 -9.56
C LYS A 115 -12.85 -20.40 -8.89
N GLY A 116 -12.86 -21.55 -8.22
CA GLY A 116 -12.02 -21.93 -7.07
C GLY A 116 -10.52 -22.14 -7.27
N CYS A 117 -9.79 -21.16 -7.77
CA CYS A 117 -8.35 -21.07 -7.61
C CYS A 117 -7.95 -19.61 -7.40
N LEU A 118 -7.14 -19.30 -6.38
CA LEU A 118 -6.37 -18.04 -6.41
C LEU A 118 -5.64 -18.04 -7.76
N PRO A 119 -5.80 -17.02 -8.62
CA PRO A 119 -5.08 -16.98 -9.88
C PRO A 119 -3.59 -17.20 -9.56
N LYS A 120 -2.92 -18.13 -10.26
CA LYS A 120 -1.54 -18.56 -9.95
C LYS A 120 -0.58 -17.39 -9.68
N ARG A 121 -0.83 -16.24 -10.32
CA ARG A 121 -0.13 -14.97 -10.10
C ARG A 121 -0.23 -14.37 -8.68
N LEU A 122 -1.35 -14.53 -7.98
CA LEU A 122 -1.53 -14.01 -6.61
C LEU A 122 -0.87 -14.89 -5.54
N SER A 123 -0.64 -16.18 -5.83
CA SER A 123 0.03 -17.08 -4.89
C SER A 123 1.46 -16.65 -4.55
N HIS A 124 2.13 -15.95 -5.48
CA HIS A 124 3.47 -15.38 -5.29
C HIS A 124 3.46 -13.98 -4.64
N LEU A 125 2.33 -13.27 -4.65
CA LEU A 125 2.22 -11.89 -4.14
C LEU A 125 1.80 -11.82 -2.65
N LEU A 126 1.38 -12.94 -2.07
CA LEU A 126 1.00 -13.05 -0.65
C LEU A 126 2.17 -13.47 0.26
N ILE A 127 3.37 -13.57 -0.29
CA ILE A 127 4.63 -13.75 0.44
C ILE A 127 5.41 -12.43 0.32
N LEU A 128 4.95 -11.43 1.05
CA LEU A 128 5.75 -10.27 1.45
C LEU A 128 5.57 -10.10 2.95
#